data_AF-A0A7U4DPA0-F1
#
_entry.id   AF-A0A7U4DPA0-F1
#
_cell.length_a   1.000
_cell.length_b   1.000
_cell.length_c   1.000
_cell.angle_alpha   90.00
_cell.angle_beta   90.00
_cell.angle_gamma   90.00
#
_symmetry.space_group_name_H-M   'P 1'
#
loop_
_entity.id
_entity.type
_entity.pdbx_description
1 polymer ?
#
loop_
_entity_poly.entity_id
_entity_poly.type
_entity_poly.pdbx_seq_one_letter_code
_entity_poly.pdbx_strand_id
1 'polypeptide(L)'
;MNRRRIICVGNSLVTADAVGHLVHDELRSRNLGDSFEVLDGGLAGLDLLPFFDGCEVMVLVDRVVGFADPGSVVRLDAARLDEVWTEAYSHSGGLLYLLKTLPHLGLDPLPKVWLIGIEGEGEAETIKRAADMAVEAANALV
;
A
#
# COMPACT_ATOMS: atom_id res chain seq x y z
N MET A 1 -10.05 16.90 8.61
CA MET A 1 -9.71 16.29 7.31
C MET A 1 -8.58 15.32 7.55
N ASN A 2 -8.79 14.06 7.20
CA ASN A 2 -7.84 12.99 7.51
C ASN A 2 -6.68 13.08 6.53
N ARG A 3 -5.49 13.42 7.02
CA ARG A 3 -4.30 13.61 6.20
C ARG A 3 -3.49 12.31 6.03
N ARG A 4 -3.98 11.20 6.56
CA ARG A 4 -3.32 9.89 6.55
C ARG A 4 -4.24 8.87 5.90
N ARG A 5 -3.71 8.12 4.94
CA ARG A 5 -4.50 7.19 4.12
C ARG A 5 -3.82 5.83 4.06
N ILE A 6 -4.62 4.77 4.13
CA ILE A 6 -4.22 3.39 3.84
C ILE A 6 -5.05 2.94 2.64
N ILE A 7 -4.39 2.60 1.53
CA ILE A 7 -5.03 2.11 0.32
C ILE A 7 -4.56 0.69 0.07
N CYS A 8 -5.48 -0.25 0.06
CA CYS A 8 -5.18 -1.64 -0.23
C CYS A 8 -5.45 -1.94 -1.71
N VAL A 9 -4.45 -2.49 -2.40
CA VAL A 9 -4.43 -2.71 -3.85
C VAL A 9 -4.38 -4.22 -4.11
N GLY A 10 -5.07 -4.65 -5.16
CA GLY A 10 -5.11 -6.04 -5.60
C GLY A 10 -6.43 -6.42 -6.24
N ASN A 11 -6.47 -7.59 -6.87
CA ASN A 11 -7.66 -8.14 -7.49
C ASN A 11 -8.37 -9.15 -6.57
N SER A 12 -9.48 -8.74 -5.96
CA SER A 12 -10.31 -9.61 -5.11
C SER A 12 -10.88 -10.84 -5.83
N LEU A 13 -10.95 -10.82 -7.17
CA LEU A 13 -11.45 -11.94 -7.97
C LEU A 13 -10.37 -13.00 -8.28
N VAL A 14 -9.10 -12.70 -8.00
CA VAL A 14 -7.97 -13.61 -8.23
C VAL A 14 -7.39 -13.97 -6.87
N THR A 15 -7.56 -15.21 -6.42
CA THR A 15 -7.13 -15.67 -5.08
C THR A 15 -5.68 -15.30 -4.77
N ALA A 16 -4.78 -15.49 -5.75
CA ALA A 16 -3.37 -15.21 -5.58
C ALA A 16 -3.05 -13.71 -5.42
N ASP A 17 -3.99 -12.80 -5.75
CA ASP A 17 -3.84 -11.34 -5.73
C ASP A 17 -4.89 -10.64 -4.82
N ALA A 18 -5.74 -11.43 -4.14
CA ALA A 18 -6.80 -10.91 -3.27
C ALA A 18 -6.28 -10.35 -1.95
N VAL A 19 -4.96 -10.44 -1.72
CA VAL A 19 -4.32 -10.12 -0.44
C VAL A 19 -4.59 -8.69 0.02
N GLY A 20 -4.52 -7.70 -0.87
CA GLY A 20 -4.87 -6.32 -0.51
C GLY A 20 -6.30 -6.20 0.00
N HIS A 21 -7.25 -6.83 -0.69
CA HIS A 21 -8.66 -6.83 -0.26
C HIS A 21 -8.85 -7.52 1.11
N LEU A 22 -8.14 -8.61 1.38
CA LEU A 22 -8.18 -9.28 2.69
C LEU A 22 -7.61 -8.40 3.81
N VAL A 23 -6.54 -7.65 3.54
CA VAL A 23 -5.99 -6.68 4.51
C VAL A 23 -6.94 -5.51 4.72
N HIS A 24 -7.61 -5.04 3.66
CA HIS A 24 -8.64 -4.01 3.78
C HIS A 24 -9.77 -4.46 4.72
N ASP A 25 -10.28 -5.68 4.56
CA ASP A 25 -11.33 -6.22 5.42
C ASP A 25 -10.87 -6.34 6.88
N GLU A 26 -9.65 -6.82 7.11
CA GLU A 26 -9.03 -6.86 8.43
C GLU A 26 -8.93 -5.46 9.05
N LEU A 27 -8.47 -4.45 8.30
CA LEU A 27 -8.40 -3.06 8.77
C LEU A 27 -9.78 -2.46 9.09
N ARG A 28 -10.77 -2.73 8.24
CA ARG A 28 -12.15 -2.25 8.41
C ARG A 28 -12.85 -2.91 9.62
N SER A 29 -12.43 -4.11 10.01
CA SER A 29 -12.94 -4.79 11.20
C SER A 29 -12.43 -4.17 12.52
N ARG A 30 -11.39 -3.34 12.47
CA ARG A 30 -10.72 -2.75 13.64
C ARG A 30 -11.31 -1.37 13.98
N ASN A 31 -11.23 -1.01 15.27
CA ASN A 31 -11.54 0.35 15.70
C ASN A 31 -10.31 1.26 15.54
N LEU A 32 -10.13 1.77 14.33
CA LEU A 32 -9.01 2.64 13.95
C LEU A 32 -9.26 4.13 14.25
N GLY A 33 -10.49 4.47 14.64
CA GLY A 33 -10.94 5.86 14.83
C GLY A 33 -10.86 6.68 13.54
N ASP A 34 -11.02 8.00 13.66
CA ASP A 34 -11.02 8.92 12.52
C ASP A 34 -9.60 9.37 12.11
N SER A 35 -8.56 8.71 12.62
CA SER A 35 -7.16 9.14 12.43
C SER A 35 -6.63 8.83 11.02
N PHE A 36 -7.23 7.87 10.31
CA PHE A 36 -6.81 7.44 8.98
C PHE A 36 -8.04 7.11 8.13
N GLU A 37 -7.94 7.40 6.83
CA GLU A 37 -8.90 6.91 5.83
C GLU A 37 -8.41 5.56 5.28
N VAL A 38 -9.24 4.53 5.35
CA VAL A 38 -8.92 3.20 4.81
C VAL A 38 -9.77 2.96 3.57
N LEU A 39 -9.12 2.69 2.43
CA LEU A 39 -9.73 2.60 1.10
C LEU A 39 -9.38 1.28 0.43
N ASP A 40 -10.36 0.69 -0.26
CA ASP A 40 -10.11 -0.35 -1.25
C ASP A 40 -9.73 0.31 -2.58
N GLY A 41 -8.47 0.14 -2.99
CA GLY A 41 -7.90 0.68 -4.21
C GLY A 41 -8.03 -0.25 -5.42
N GLY A 42 -8.44 -1.51 -5.22
CA GLY A 42 -8.59 -2.51 -6.28
C GLY A 42 -7.41 -2.52 -7.27
N LEU A 43 -7.71 -2.32 -8.56
CA LEU A 43 -6.73 -2.25 -9.65
C LEU A 43 -6.53 -0.83 -10.20
N ALA A 44 -6.84 0.20 -9.41
CA ALA A 44 -6.94 1.59 -9.88
C ALA A 44 -5.64 2.18 -10.44
N GLY A 45 -4.46 1.73 -9.99
CA GLY A 45 -3.17 2.19 -10.53
C GLY A 45 -3.06 3.73 -10.50
N LEU A 46 -3.00 4.37 -11.68
CA LEU A 46 -2.95 5.83 -11.80
C LEU A 46 -4.22 6.54 -11.32
N ASP A 47 -5.37 5.88 -11.33
CA ASP A 47 -6.61 6.46 -10.83
C ASP A 47 -6.58 6.70 -9.32
N LEU A 48 -5.52 6.22 -8.63
CA LEU A 48 -5.25 6.55 -7.23
C LEU A 48 -4.67 7.95 -7.03
N LEU A 49 -4.22 8.63 -8.08
CA LEU A 49 -3.60 9.96 -8.01
C LEU A 49 -4.36 10.99 -7.16
N PRO A 50 -5.70 11.13 -7.26
CA PRO A 50 -6.44 12.10 -6.47
C PRO A 50 -6.32 11.90 -4.97
N PHE A 51 -6.01 10.68 -4.50
CA PHE A 51 -5.82 10.38 -3.07
C PHE A 51 -4.45 10.81 -2.54
N PHE A 52 -3.53 11.31 -3.36
CA PHE A 52 -2.25 11.82 -2.88
C PHE A 52 -2.31 13.30 -2.50
N ASP A 53 -3.28 14.04 -3.05
CA ASP A 53 -3.46 15.45 -2.72
C ASP A 53 -3.93 15.65 -1.27
N GLY A 54 -3.32 16.63 -0.60
CA GLY A 54 -3.53 16.93 0.82
C GLY A 54 -3.09 15.83 1.80
N CYS A 55 -2.49 14.74 1.32
CA CYS A 55 -2.04 13.62 2.13
C CYS A 55 -0.67 13.92 2.75
N GLU A 56 -0.50 13.66 4.05
CA GLU A 56 0.78 13.69 4.76
C GLU A 56 1.46 12.32 4.68
N VAL A 57 0.71 11.24 4.97
CA VAL A 57 1.22 9.87 4.96
C VAL A 57 0.28 8.97 4.18
N MET A 58 0.80 8.37 3.12
CA MET A 58 0.13 7.36 2.31
C MET A 58 0.74 6.00 2.60
N VAL A 59 -0.09 5.01 2.90
CA VAL A 59 0.31 3.62 3.01
C VAL A 59 -0.40 2.82 1.93
N LEU A 60 0.37 2.23 1.04
CA LEU A 60 -0.11 1.27 0.07
C LEU A 60 0.06 -0.13 0.65
N VAL A 61 -0.94 -0.99 0.49
CA VAL A 61 -0.83 -2.41 0.83
C VAL A 61 -1.05 -3.21 -0.44
N ASP A 62 -0.12 -4.09 -0.79
CA ASP A 62 -0.21 -4.88 -2.01
C ASP A 62 0.50 -6.24 -1.81
N ARG A 63 0.22 -7.19 -2.71
CA ARG A 63 1.02 -8.41 -2.81
C ARG A 63 2.37 -8.08 -3.44
N VAL A 64 3.48 -8.48 -2.81
CA VAL A 64 4.84 -8.43 -3.39
C VAL A 64 5.29 -9.77 -3.94
N VAL A 65 6.27 -9.72 -4.85
CA VAL A 65 7.10 -10.87 -5.21
C VAL A 65 8.57 -10.45 -5.27
N GLY A 66 9.45 -11.20 -4.59
CA GLY A 66 10.90 -11.08 -4.75
C GLY A 66 11.60 -10.08 -3.82
N PHE A 67 10.94 -9.60 -2.77
CA PHE A 67 11.48 -8.74 -1.72
C PHE A 67 11.85 -9.52 -0.45
N ALA A 68 11.25 -10.69 -0.22
CA ALA A 68 11.56 -11.60 0.88
C ALA A 68 11.11 -13.04 0.55
N ASP A 69 11.23 -13.95 1.53
CA ASP A 69 10.72 -15.32 1.41
C ASP A 69 9.17 -15.34 1.38
N PRO A 70 8.53 -16.26 0.64
CA PRO A 70 7.08 -16.48 0.68
C PRO A 70 6.53 -16.58 2.10
N GLY A 71 5.41 -15.90 2.38
CA GLY A 71 4.82 -15.79 3.72
C GLY A 71 5.38 -14.65 4.57
N SER A 72 6.27 -13.81 4.01
CA SER A 72 6.80 -12.64 4.70
C SER A 72 5.95 -11.38 4.45
N VAL A 73 6.02 -10.45 5.40
CA VAL A 73 5.48 -9.09 5.24
C VAL A 73 6.64 -8.09 5.29
N VAL A 74 6.76 -7.26 4.27
CA VAL A 74 7.82 -6.25 4.12
C VAL A 74 7.26 -4.84 4.21
N ARG A 75 8.09 -3.89 4.65
CA ARG A 75 7.79 -2.45 4.60
C ARG A 75 8.86 -1.76 3.77
N LEU A 76 8.43 -1.04 2.74
CA LEU A 76 9.29 -0.39 1.77
C LEU A 76 8.99 1.11 1.74
N ASP A 77 10.05 1.93 1.71
CA ASP A 77 9.95 3.37 1.53
C ASP A 77 9.79 3.69 0.06
N ALA A 78 8.70 4.36 -0.34
CA ALA A 78 8.43 4.60 -1.75
C ALA A 78 9.53 5.42 -2.45
N ALA A 79 10.19 6.30 -1.70
CA ALA A 79 11.28 7.13 -2.21
C ALA A 79 12.56 6.33 -2.50
N ARG A 80 12.66 5.07 -2.04
CA ARG A 80 13.82 4.19 -2.23
C ARG A 80 13.53 3.03 -3.20
N LEU A 81 12.38 3.05 -3.87
CA LEU A 81 11.95 1.93 -4.72
C LEU A 81 12.73 1.85 -6.03
N ASP A 82 13.32 2.96 -6.49
CA ASP A 82 14.10 3.00 -7.73
C ASP A 82 15.33 2.07 -7.71
N GLU A 83 15.84 1.70 -6.54
CA GLU A 83 17.01 0.83 -6.38
C GLU A 83 16.66 -0.68 -6.35
N VAL A 84 15.41 -1.02 -6.03
CA VAL A 84 15.02 -2.40 -5.66
C VAL A 84 14.03 -3.02 -6.68
N TRP A 85 13.33 -2.20 -7.47
CA TRP A 85 12.24 -2.65 -8.35
C TRP A 85 12.75 -3.07 -9.73
N THR A 86 13.47 -4.19 -9.82
CA THR A 86 13.73 -4.88 -11.09
C THR A 86 12.59 -5.86 -11.40
N GLU A 87 11.65 -5.42 -12.25
CA GLU A 87 10.62 -6.19 -13.01
C GLU A 87 9.74 -7.22 -12.26
N ALA A 88 9.97 -7.53 -10.99
CA ALA A 88 9.46 -8.70 -10.29
C ALA A 88 8.04 -8.54 -9.72
N TYR A 89 7.16 -7.75 -10.35
CA TYR A 89 5.84 -7.48 -9.79
C TYR A 89 4.68 -7.74 -10.75
N SER A 90 3.75 -8.59 -10.31
CA SER A 90 2.56 -9.04 -11.05
C SER A 90 1.27 -8.42 -10.48
N HIS A 91 1.04 -7.14 -10.75
CA HIS A 91 -0.23 -6.63 -11.28
C HIS A 91 -0.06 -5.14 -11.61
N SER A 92 0.07 -4.90 -12.91
CA SER A 92 0.03 -3.62 -13.64
C SER A 92 1.08 -2.60 -13.22
N GLY A 93 2.01 -2.28 -14.13
CA GLY A 93 2.97 -1.18 -13.97
C GLY A 93 2.37 0.20 -13.64
N GLY A 94 1.04 0.34 -13.54
CA GLY A 94 0.33 1.53 -13.08
C GLY A 94 0.67 1.97 -11.65
N LEU A 95 0.82 1.07 -10.67
CA LEU A 95 1.18 1.47 -9.30
C LEU A 95 2.64 1.95 -9.23
N LEU A 96 3.56 1.23 -9.88
CA LEU A 96 4.95 1.66 -10.00
C LEU A 96 5.05 3.01 -10.74
N TYR A 97 4.33 3.14 -11.85
CA TYR A 97 4.32 4.36 -12.64
C TYR A 97 3.71 5.53 -11.86
N LEU A 98 2.65 5.30 -11.08
CA LEU A 98 2.10 6.26 -10.13
C LEU A 98 3.19 6.77 -9.19
N LEU A 99 3.85 5.86 -8.48
CA LEU A 99 4.89 6.21 -7.50
C LEU A 99 6.06 6.99 -8.12
N LYS A 100 6.51 6.57 -9.31
CA LYS A 100 7.56 7.28 -10.07
C LYS A 100 7.11 8.65 -10.57
N THR A 101 5.82 8.85 -10.77
CA THR A 101 5.29 10.13 -11.26
C THR A 101 5.06 11.13 -10.13
N LEU A 102 4.82 10.68 -8.89
CA LEU A 102 4.51 11.57 -7.75
C LEU A 102 5.45 12.78 -7.60
N PRO A 103 6.79 12.64 -7.68
CA PRO A 103 7.71 13.79 -7.54
C PRO A 103 7.56 14.86 -8.64
N HIS A 104 6.90 14.53 -9.75
CA HIS A 104 6.72 15.40 -10.91
C HIS A 104 5.36 16.11 -10.95
N LEU A 105 4.47 15.82 -10.00
CA LEU A 105 3.08 16.32 -10.03
C LEU A 105 2.87 17.68 -9.33
N GLY A 106 3.94 18.26 -8.78
CA GLY A 106 3.85 19.55 -8.07
C GLY A 106 3.04 19.47 -6.77
N LEU A 107 2.95 18.28 -6.16
CA LEU A 107 2.38 18.11 -4.82
C LEU A 107 3.28 18.79 -3.80
N ASP A 108 2.71 19.66 -2.97
CA ASP A 108 3.42 20.40 -1.93
C ASP A 108 2.61 20.45 -0.61
N PRO A 109 3.05 19.76 0.46
CA PRO A 109 4.20 18.86 0.50
C PRO A 109 3.94 17.56 -0.27
N LEU A 110 5.02 16.93 -0.75
CA LEU A 110 4.94 15.56 -1.26
C LEU A 110 4.65 14.60 -0.08
N PRO A 111 3.63 13.73 -0.16
CA PRO A 111 3.33 12.78 0.91
C PRO A 111 4.49 11.84 1.18
N LYS A 112 4.67 11.45 2.45
CA LYS A 112 5.47 10.27 2.79
C LYS A 112 4.70 9.03 2.35
N VAL A 113 5.29 8.21 1.49
CA VAL A 113 4.62 7.01 0.98
C VAL A 113 5.35 5.75 1.45
N TRP A 114 4.60 4.83 2.03
CA TRP A 114 5.04 3.49 2.42
C TRP A 114 4.32 2.44 1.58
N LEU A 115 5.02 1.35 1.24
CA LEU A 115 4.40 0.13 0.71
C LEU A 115 4.55 -0.98 1.74
N ILE A 116 3.44 -1.57 2.14
CA ILE A 116 3.39 -2.82 2.89
C ILE A 116 3.14 -3.94 1.90
N GLY A 117 4.10 -4.84 1.81
CA GLY A 117 4.11 -5.92 0.86
C GLY A 117 3.89 -7.26 1.53
N ILE A 118 3.02 -8.11 0.99
CA ILE A 118 2.91 -9.51 1.41
C ILE A 118 3.47 -10.43 0.31
N GLU A 119 4.45 -11.28 0.66
CA GLU A 119 4.99 -12.30 -0.24
C GLU A 119 4.05 -13.53 -0.27
N GLY A 120 3.50 -13.85 -1.45
CA GLY A 120 2.62 -15.01 -1.65
C GLY A 120 1.12 -14.71 -1.54
N GLU A 121 0.31 -15.75 -1.29
CA GLU A 121 -1.17 -15.68 -1.36
C GLU A 121 -1.83 -15.11 -0.09
N GLY A 122 -1.05 -14.78 0.94
CA GLY A 122 -1.55 -14.21 2.20
C GLY A 122 -2.30 -15.23 3.06
N GLU A 123 -1.69 -15.62 4.18
CA GLU A 123 -2.36 -16.37 5.25
C GLU A 123 -2.90 -15.42 6.33
N ALA A 124 -3.82 -15.91 7.17
CA ALA A 124 -4.47 -15.11 8.22
C ALA A 124 -3.48 -14.34 9.10
N GLU A 125 -2.34 -14.94 9.43
CA GLU A 125 -1.30 -14.29 10.23
C GLU A 125 -0.61 -13.16 9.47
N THR A 126 -0.26 -13.38 8.19
CA THR A 126 0.36 -12.34 7.34
C THR A 126 -0.59 -11.18 7.04
N ILE A 127 -1.89 -11.46 6.91
CA ILE A 127 -2.92 -10.43 6.72
C ILE A 127 -2.99 -9.52 7.94
N LYS A 128 -3.07 -10.11 9.15
CA LYS A 128 -3.07 -9.35 10.41
C LYS A 128 -1.79 -8.55 10.59
N ARG A 129 -0.64 -9.15 10.31
CA ARG A 129 0.67 -8.51 10.41
C ARG A 129 0.80 -7.34 9.43
N ALA A 130 0.31 -7.47 8.20
CA ALA A 130 0.31 -6.36 7.24
C ALA A 130 -0.63 -5.24 7.67
N ALA A 131 -1.79 -5.55 8.22
CA ALA A 131 -2.69 -4.56 8.80
C ALA A 131 -2.02 -3.81 9.97
N ASP A 132 -1.33 -4.51 10.87
CA ASP A 132 -0.56 -3.90 11.97
C ASP A 132 0.52 -2.97 11.43
N MET A 133 1.35 -3.46 10.51
CA MET A 133 2.43 -2.68 9.90
C MET A 133 1.91 -1.48 9.10
N ALA A 134 0.73 -1.59 8.48
CA ALA A 134 0.11 -0.49 7.76
C ALA A 134 -0.33 0.62 8.72
N VAL A 135 -0.93 0.26 9.86
CA VAL A 135 -1.31 1.22 10.90
C VAL A 135 -0.08 1.86 11.54
N GLU A 136 0.98 1.08 11.81
CA GLU A 136 2.26 1.60 12.31
C GLU A 136 2.88 2.59 11.33
N ALA A 137 2.91 2.25 10.04
CA ALA A 137 3.45 3.11 8.99
C ALA A 137 2.63 4.41 8.82
N ALA A 138 1.30 4.33 8.92
CA ALA A 138 0.42 5.50 8.87
C ALA A 138 0.58 6.43 10.08
N ASN A 139 1.08 5.89 11.21
CA ASN A 139 1.37 6.66 12.42
C ASN A 139 2.82 7.17 12.49
N ALA A 140 3.68 6.79 11.56
CA ALA A 140 5.05 7.31 11.52
C ALA A 140 5.00 8.84 11.32
N LEU A 141 5.50 9.59 12.31
CA LEU A 141 5.62 11.04 12.23
C LEU A 141 6.60 11.41 11.11
N VAL A 142 6.24 12.42 10.32
CA VAL A 142 7.09 13.04 9.28
C VAL A 142 8.15 13.92 9.93
#